data_AF-A0A2S2C700-F1
#
_entry.id   AF-A0A2S2C700-F1
#
_cell.length_a   1.000
_cell.length_b   1.000
_cell.length_c   1.000
_cell.angle_alpha   90.00
_cell.angle_beta   90.00
_cell.angle_gamma   90.00
#
_symmetry.space_group_name_H-M   'P 1'
#
loop_
_entity.id
_entity.type
_entity.pdbx_description
1 polymer ?
#
loop_
_entity_poly.entity_id
_entity_poly.type
_entity_poly.pdbx_seq_one_letter_code
_entity_poly.pdbx_strand_id
1 'polypeptide(L)'
;MTQWFNVEADYHQFNLAAPEADTTAFQEFGSVFDTGTAFVTFHTGIACGPVTVGIDMLQSPPEWSESAEWDNVDEAVLSAPTPLRVITNSGTVQEAFGQIDAPSSGKFGIRGLRP
;
A
#
# COMPACT_ATOMS: atom_id res chain seq x y z
N MET A 1 -9.56 -4.28 -12.47
CA MET A 1 -9.98 -5.65 -12.14
C MET A 1 -9.19 -6.00 -10.91
N THR A 2 -9.89 -6.26 -9.81
CA THR A 2 -9.26 -6.43 -8.51
C THR A 2 -8.46 -7.73 -8.49
N GLN A 3 -7.19 -7.62 -8.14
CA GLN A 3 -6.33 -8.76 -7.85
C GLN A 3 -6.27 -8.96 -6.34
N TRP A 4 -6.40 -10.20 -5.89
CA TRP A 4 -6.45 -10.54 -4.47
C TRP A 4 -5.19 -11.29 -4.07
N PHE A 5 -4.58 -10.85 -2.97
CA PHE A 5 -3.37 -11.42 -2.41
C PHE A 5 -3.55 -11.67 -0.91
N ASN A 6 -2.85 -12.68 -0.39
CA ASN A 6 -2.61 -12.77 1.04
C ASN A 6 -1.24 -12.18 1.33
N VAL A 7 -1.19 -11.19 2.20
CA VAL A 7 0.04 -10.56 2.67
C VAL A 7 0.19 -10.84 4.16
N GLU A 8 1.41 -11.16 4.58
CA GLU A 8 1.71 -11.24 6.01
C GLU A 8 1.76 -9.83 6.60
N ALA A 9 0.86 -9.56 7.56
CA ALA A 9 0.94 -8.40 8.42
C ALA A 9 1.78 -8.72 9.66
N ASP A 10 2.52 -7.73 10.14
CA ASP A 10 3.30 -7.78 11.36
C ASP A 10 3.20 -6.43 12.07
N TYR A 11 3.08 -6.44 13.40
CA TYR A 11 2.79 -5.25 14.22
C TYR A 11 1.63 -4.40 13.68
N HIS A 12 0.52 -5.02 13.30
CA HIS A 12 -0.65 -4.36 12.73
C HIS A 12 -0.45 -3.73 11.35
N GLN A 13 0.64 -4.02 10.64
CA GLN A 13 0.92 -3.33 9.37
C GLN A 13 1.59 -4.23 8.32
N PHE A 14 1.56 -3.79 7.08
CA PHE A 14 2.43 -4.27 6.00
C PHE A 14 2.87 -3.09 5.12
N ASN A 15 4.00 -3.23 4.43
CA ASN A 15 4.52 -2.16 3.58
C ASN A 15 4.36 -2.50 2.10
N LEU A 16 3.97 -1.51 1.31
CA LEU A 16 4.18 -1.48 -0.13
C LEU A 16 5.30 -0.49 -0.41
N ALA A 17 6.47 -0.99 -0.81
CA ALA A 17 7.70 -0.19 -0.82
C ALA A 17 8.63 -0.60 -1.96
N ALA A 18 9.47 0.33 -2.39
CA ALA A 18 10.66 -0.03 -3.16
C ALA A 18 11.59 -0.88 -2.27
N PRO A 19 12.29 -1.89 -2.80
CA PRO A 19 13.16 -2.77 -2.01
C PRO A 19 14.23 -2.06 -1.16
N GLU A 20 14.66 -0.90 -1.63
CA GLU A 20 15.69 -0.04 -1.00
C GLU A 20 15.12 1.06 -0.08
N ALA A 21 13.80 1.19 0.05
CA ALA A 21 13.19 2.26 0.83
C ALA A 21 13.42 2.06 2.34
N ASP A 22 13.71 3.16 3.05
CA ASP A 22 13.67 3.19 4.51
C ASP A 22 12.22 3.36 4.97
N THR A 23 11.55 2.23 5.26
CA THR A 23 10.15 2.19 5.68
C THR A 23 9.91 2.73 7.09
N THR A 24 10.91 3.35 7.72
CA THR A 24 10.78 4.02 9.03
C THR A 24 10.76 5.55 8.90
N ALA A 25 11.11 6.08 7.72
CA ALA A 25 11.19 7.50 7.43
C ALA A 25 9.84 8.09 6.96
N PHE A 26 8.83 8.02 7.83
CA PHE A 26 7.48 8.52 7.55
C PHE A 26 7.46 10.03 7.32
N GLN A 27 6.58 10.47 6.42
CA GLN A 27 6.37 11.86 6.03
C GLN A 27 4.92 12.31 6.25
N GLU A 28 3.95 11.45 5.96
CA GLU A 28 2.53 11.70 6.17
C GLU A 28 1.90 10.53 6.91
N PHE A 29 0.98 10.84 7.83
CA PHE A 29 0.29 9.86 8.66
C PHE A 29 -1.20 9.88 8.37
N GLY A 30 -1.80 8.70 8.28
CA GLY A 30 -3.20 8.51 7.93
C GLY A 30 -3.91 7.50 8.84
N SER A 31 -5.19 7.27 8.54
CA SER A 31 -6.05 6.33 9.27
C SER A 31 -5.97 4.90 8.72
N VAL A 32 -5.78 4.78 7.41
CA VAL A 32 -5.64 3.56 6.63
C VAL A 32 -4.18 3.29 6.32
N PHE A 33 -3.38 4.32 6.01
CA PHE A 33 -1.96 4.15 5.75
C PHE A 33 -1.13 5.39 6.05
N ASP A 34 0.16 5.17 6.28
CA ASP A 34 1.17 6.22 6.35
C ASP A 34 2.05 6.18 5.10
N THR A 35 2.65 7.31 4.73
CA THR A 35 3.54 7.38 3.56
C THR A 35 4.90 7.95 3.90
N GLY A 36 5.90 7.55 3.11
CA GLY A 36 7.21 8.19 3.07
C GLY A 36 7.79 8.14 1.67
N THR A 37 9.11 8.31 1.55
CA THR A 37 9.74 8.29 0.22
C THR A 37 9.81 6.87 -0.31
N ALA A 38 9.12 6.60 -1.42
CA ALA A 38 9.04 5.30 -2.08
C ALA A 38 8.44 4.15 -1.25
N PHE A 39 7.65 4.46 -0.21
CA PHE A 39 6.85 3.46 0.50
C PHE A 39 5.51 4.00 1.03
N VAL A 40 4.58 3.05 1.23
CA VAL A 40 3.35 3.20 2.00
C VAL A 40 3.26 2.07 3.00
N THR A 41 2.87 2.37 4.23
CA THR A 41 2.62 1.40 5.29
C THR A 41 1.13 1.35 5.57
N PHE A 42 0.50 0.22 5.27
CA PHE A 42 -0.94 0.03 5.47
C PHE A 42 -1.23 -0.51 6.86
N HIS A 43 -2.16 0.15 7.56
CA HIS A 43 -2.65 -0.22 8.87
C HIS A 43 -3.73 -1.27 8.77
N THR A 44 -3.63 -2.30 9.61
CA THR A 44 -4.55 -3.43 9.65
C THR A 44 -5.13 -3.58 11.06
N GLY A 45 -6.25 -4.30 11.18
CA GLY A 45 -6.79 -4.69 12.48
C GLY A 45 -6.13 -5.94 13.08
N ILE A 46 -5.19 -6.56 12.39
CA ILE A 46 -4.61 -7.87 12.72
C ILE A 46 -3.17 -7.68 13.19
N ALA A 47 -2.84 -8.08 14.41
CA ALA A 47 -1.51 -7.88 14.98
C ALA A 47 -0.40 -8.57 14.17
N CYS A 48 -0.57 -9.87 13.90
CA CYS A 48 0.33 -10.67 13.08
C CYS A 48 -0.51 -11.72 12.32
N GLY A 49 -0.11 -12.05 11.09
CA GLY A 49 -0.73 -13.10 10.31
C GLY A 49 -1.18 -12.66 8.92
N PRO A 50 -1.80 -13.56 8.14
CA PRO A 50 -2.22 -13.26 6.79
C PRO A 50 -3.40 -12.29 6.78
N VAL A 51 -3.30 -11.27 5.93
CA VAL A 51 -4.35 -10.32 5.61
C VAL A 51 -4.66 -10.43 4.12
N THR A 52 -5.94 -10.51 3.77
CA THR A 52 -6.36 -10.51 2.37
C THR A 52 -6.48 -9.07 1.87
N VAL A 53 -5.77 -8.75 0.80
CA VAL A 53 -5.71 -7.40 0.21
C VAL A 53 -6.17 -7.47 -1.24
N GLY A 54 -7.07 -6.56 -1.60
CA GLY A 54 -7.53 -6.36 -2.98
C GLY A 54 -6.85 -5.14 -3.58
N ILE A 55 -6.34 -5.27 -4.80
CA ILE A 55 -5.66 -4.19 -5.50
C ILE A 55 -6.25 -3.99 -6.89
N ASP A 56 -6.57 -2.74 -7.19
CA ASP A 56 -6.92 -2.28 -8.52
C ASP A 56 -5.86 -1.31 -9.04
N MET A 57 -5.17 -1.71 -10.11
CA MET A 57 -4.27 -0.84 -10.85
C MET A 57 -5.07 -0.05 -11.88
N LEU A 58 -5.16 1.27 -11.69
CA LEU A 58 -5.96 2.15 -12.52
C LEU A 58 -5.07 3.11 -13.31
N GLN A 59 -5.49 3.44 -14.54
CA GLN A 59 -4.81 4.43 -15.40
C GLN A 59 -5.28 5.87 -15.11
N SER A 60 -6.38 6.01 -14.38
CA SER A 60 -6.95 7.27 -13.95
C SER A 60 -7.54 7.10 -12.55
N PRO A 61 -7.70 8.18 -11.77
CA PRO A 61 -8.39 8.11 -10.49
C PRO A 61 -9.77 7.44 -10.64
N PRO A 62 -10.20 6.60 -9.68
CA PRO A 62 -11.51 5.96 -9.73
C PRO A 62 -12.62 7.02 -9.62
N GLU A 63 -13.68 6.85 -10.40
CA GLU A 63 -14.80 7.82 -10.48
C GLU A 63 -15.72 7.81 -9.24
N TRP A 64 -15.55 6.86 -8.32
CA TRP A 64 -16.43 6.73 -7.16
C TRP A 64 -16.10 7.79 -6.10
N SER A 65 -17.11 8.61 -5.78
CA SER A 65 -17.18 9.36 -4.53
C SER A 65 -17.55 8.37 -3.43
N GLU A 66 -16.63 8.11 -2.49
CA GLU A 66 -16.88 7.50 -1.17
C GLU A 66 -18.10 6.57 -1.13
N SER A 67 -17.93 5.32 -1.57
CA SER A 67 -18.97 4.32 -1.32
C SER A 67 -19.15 4.21 0.18
N ALA A 68 -20.37 4.44 0.66
CA ALA A 68 -20.81 4.35 2.07
C ALA A 68 -20.58 2.96 2.74
N GLU A 69 -19.79 2.10 2.09
CA GLU A 69 -19.39 0.76 2.50
C GLU A 69 -18.05 0.73 3.25
N TRP A 70 -17.24 1.80 3.20
CA TRP A 70 -15.92 1.84 3.85
C TRP A 70 -15.92 2.86 4.99
N ASP A 71 -15.46 2.42 6.16
CA ASP A 71 -15.38 3.25 7.37
C ASP A 71 -14.27 4.31 7.28
N ASN A 72 -13.16 3.98 6.61
CA ASN A 72 -12.00 4.86 6.50
C ASN A 72 -11.44 4.88 5.08
N VAL A 73 -11.04 6.07 4.62
CA VAL A 73 -10.44 6.33 3.31
C VAL A 73 -9.29 7.30 3.47
N ASP A 74 -8.11 6.92 2.96
CA ASP A 74 -6.97 7.82 2.82
C ASP A 74 -6.55 7.93 1.35
N GLU A 75 -6.04 9.09 0.96
CA GLU A 75 -5.47 9.34 -0.37
C GLU A 75 -4.13 10.06 -0.26
N ALA A 76 -3.17 9.64 -1.08
CA ALA A 76 -1.85 10.27 -1.15
C ALA A 76 -1.22 10.14 -2.53
N VAL A 77 -0.21 10.96 -2.78
CA VAL A 77 0.66 10.83 -3.95
C VAL A 77 2.02 10.32 -3.49
N LEU A 78 2.35 9.09 -3.86
CA LEU A 78 3.64 8.49 -3.56
C LEU A 78 4.63 8.76 -4.71
N SER A 79 5.77 9.36 -4.39
CA SER A 79 6.90 9.43 -5.32
C SER A 79 7.75 8.16 -5.21
N ALA A 80 7.73 7.34 -6.26
CA ALA A 80 8.47 6.08 -6.36
C ALA A 80 8.86 5.82 -7.83
N PRO A 81 10.11 6.14 -8.24
CA PRO A 81 10.57 5.90 -9.60
C PRO A 81 10.94 4.44 -9.86
N THR A 82 10.96 3.59 -8.83
CA THR A 82 11.27 2.16 -8.90
C THR A 82 10.03 1.31 -8.60
N PRO A 83 9.98 0.05 -9.08
CA PRO A 83 8.86 -0.85 -8.81
C PRO A 83 8.66 -1.07 -7.31
N LEU A 84 7.40 -1.12 -6.89
CA LEU A 84 7.01 -1.39 -5.51
C LEU A 84 6.73 -2.88 -5.30
N ARG A 85 7.02 -3.36 -4.09
CA ARG A 85 6.76 -4.74 -3.64
C ARG A 85 6.14 -4.72 -2.25
N VAL A 86 5.44 -5.80 -1.90
CA VAL A 86 5.02 -5.97 -0.51
C VAL A 86 6.20 -6.46 0.31
N ILE A 87 6.50 -5.74 1.39
CA ILE A 87 7.63 -5.97 2.28
C ILE A 87 7.12 -5.99 3.72
N THR A 88 7.51 -7.00 4.49
CA THR A 88 7.17 -7.11 5.92
C THR A 88 7.93 -6.05 6.74
N ASN A 89 7.53 -5.84 8.00
CA ASN A 89 8.27 -4.93 8.90
C ASN A 89 9.73 -5.35 9.14
N SER A 90 10.05 -6.65 8.95
CA SER A 90 11.40 -7.19 9.02
C SER A 90 12.22 -7.02 7.73
N GLY A 91 11.66 -6.39 6.69
CA GLY A 91 12.34 -6.21 5.40
C GLY A 91 12.25 -7.41 4.45
N THR A 92 11.40 -8.40 4.74
CA THR A 92 11.24 -9.58 3.89
C THR A 92 10.27 -9.30 2.75
N VAL A 93 10.70 -9.52 1.51
CA VAL A 93 9.87 -9.37 0.30
C VAL A 93 8.88 -10.53 0.19
N GLN A 94 7.61 -10.23 -0.06
CA GLN A 94 6.57 -11.23 -0.29
C GLN A 94 6.42 -11.54 -1.78
N GLU A 95 7.15 -12.54 -2.26
CA GLU A 95 7.21 -12.90 -3.70
C GLU A 95 5.86 -13.26 -4.32
N ALA A 96 4.91 -13.80 -3.53
CA ALA A 96 3.57 -14.18 -4.01
C ALA A 96 2.75 -12.97 -4.53
N PHE A 97 3.06 -11.77 -4.04
CA PHE A 97 2.44 -10.53 -4.50
C PHE A 97 3.01 -10.07 -5.85
N GLY A 98 4.26 -10.41 -6.16
CA GLY A 98 4.99 -9.89 -7.32
C GLY A 98 5.44 -8.45 -7.11
N GLN A 99 5.31 -7.62 -8.15
CA GLN A 99 5.70 -6.21 -8.14
C GLN A 99 4.68 -5.33 -8.86
N ILE A 100 4.65 -4.06 -8.47
CA ILE A 100 3.93 -3.00 -9.16
C ILE A 100 4.96 -2.13 -9.87
N ASP A 101 4.93 -2.13 -11.21
CA ASP A 101 5.87 -1.34 -12.00
C ASP A 101 5.64 0.17 -11.80
N ALA A 102 6.74 0.92 -11.76
CA ALA A 102 6.68 2.37 -11.64
C ALA A 102 6.05 3.00 -12.89
N PRO A 103 5.11 3.95 -12.74
CA PRO A 103 4.60 4.71 -13.86
C PRO A 103 5.71 5.61 -14.42
N SER A 104 5.59 6.00 -15.69
CA SER A 104 6.57 6.89 -16.35
C SER A 104 6.70 8.26 -15.67
N SER A 105 5.71 8.68 -14.89
CA SER A 105 5.73 9.89 -14.06
C SER A 105 6.64 9.76 -12.83
N GLY A 106 7.00 8.54 -12.42
CA GLY A 106 7.64 8.25 -11.13
C GLY A 106 6.75 8.51 -9.91
N LYS A 107 5.43 8.68 -10.11
CA LYS A 107 4.47 8.99 -9.05
C LYS A 107 3.22 8.14 -9.16
N PHE A 108 2.83 7.53 -8.04
CA PHE A 108 1.58 6.81 -7.88
C PHE A 108 0.55 7.69 -7.17
N GLY A 109 -0.69 7.69 -7.65
CA GLY A 109 -1.83 8.06 -6.81
C GLY A 109 -2.27 6.82 -6.05
N ILE A 110 -2.33 6.90 -4.72
CA ILE A 110 -2.70 5.79 -3.86
C ILE A 110 -3.97 6.17 -3.11
N ARG A 111 -4.95 5.25 -3.14
CA ARG A 111 -6.16 5.31 -2.33
C ARG A 111 -6.25 4.03 -1.52
N GLY A 112 -6.39 4.16 -0.21
CA GLY A 112 -6.54 3.07 0.73
C GLY A 112 -7.96 3.07 1.27
N LEU A 113 -8.58 1.89 1.34
CA LEU A 113 -9.93 1.70 1.84
C LEU A 113 -9.88 0.67 2.96
N ARG A 114 -10.54 0.96 4.09
CA ARG A 114 -10.62 0.03 5.21
C ARG A 114 -12.06 0.01 5.77
N PRO A 115 -12.64 -1.17 6.00
CA PRO A 115 -13.95 -1.31 6.63
C PRO A 115 -13.87 -1.14 8.15
#